data_AF-A0A502EK40-F1
#
_entry.id   AF-A0A502EK40-F1
#
_cell.length_a   1.000
_cell.length_b   1.000
_cell.length_c   1.000
_cell.angle_alpha   90.00
_cell.angle_beta   90.00
_cell.angle_gamma   90.00
#
_symmetry.space_group_name_H-M   'P 1'
#
loop_
_entity.id
_entity.type
_entity.pdbx_description
1 polymer ?
#
loop_
_entity_poly.entity_id
_entity_poly.type
_entity_poly.pdbx_seq_one_letter_code
_entity_poly.pdbx_strand_id
1 'polypeptide(L)' 'MSTVVVDAVEHLVRGIVDNPDDVRVDMVTNRRGRTVEVHVHPEDLGKVIGRGGRTATALRTLVAGIGGRGIRVDVVDTDQ' A
#
# COMPACT_ATOMS: atom_id res chain seq x y z
N MET A 1 4.03 10.73 12.89
CA MET A 1 4.87 10.57 11.67
C MET A 1 4.50 9.32 10.88
N SER A 2 4.09 8.23 11.54
CA SER A 2 3.54 7.01 10.92
C SER A 2 2.25 7.24 10.12
N THR A 3 1.36 8.11 10.61
CA THR A 3 0.07 8.44 9.99
C THR A 3 0.22 9.01 8.57
N VAL A 4 1.16 9.92 8.35
CA VAL A 4 1.35 10.56 7.03
C VAL A 4 1.61 9.56 5.91
N VAL A 5 2.37 8.49 6.18
CA VAL A 5 2.65 7.45 5.17
C VAL A 5 1.40 6.65 4.85
N VAL A 6 0.64 6.28 5.88
CA VAL A 6 -0.62 5.54 5.75
C VAL A 6 -1.63 6.38 4.95
N ASP A 7 -1.87 7.61 5.37
CA ASP A 7 -2.83 8.52 4.74
C ASP A 7 -2.48 8.79 3.27
N ALA A 8 -1.19 8.97 2.96
CA ALA A 8 -0.74 9.20 1.58
C ALA A 8 -0.95 7.97 0.70
N VAL A 9 -0.63 6.77 1.19
CA VAL A 9 -0.82 5.53 0.44
C VAL A 9 -2.32 5.25 0.25
N GLU A 10 -3.11 5.40 1.30
CA GLU A 10 -4.57 5.22 1.24
C GLU A 10 -5.20 6.16 0.20
N HIS A 11 -4.85 7.45 0.23
CA HIS A 11 -5.36 8.43 -0.73
C HIS A 11 -5.02 8.05 -2.18
N LEU A 12 -3.77 7.63 -2.43
CA LEU A 12 -3.34 7.24 -3.77
C LEU A 12 -4.02 5.96 -4.25
N VAL A 13 -4.11 4.95 -3.40
CA VAL A 13 -4.70 3.65 -3.75
C VAL A 13 -6.20 3.80 -4.02
N ARG A 14 -6.93 4.58 -3.22
CA ARG A 14 -8.34 4.91 -3.47
C ARG A 14 -8.58 5.55 -4.85
N GLY A 15 -7.60 6.26 -5.40
CA GLY A 15 -7.68 6.83 -6.75
C GLY A 15 -7.35 5.85 -7.89
N ILE A 16 -6.87 4.65 -7.60
CA ILE A 16 -6.43 3.63 -8.57
C ILE A 16 -7.48 2.52 -8.75
N VAL A 17 -8.26 2.26 -7.72
CA VAL A 17 -9.18 1.12 -7.60
C VAL A 17 -10.62 1.47 -7.98
N ASP A 18 -11.44 0.47 -8.29
CA ASP A 18 -12.88 0.68 -8.52
C ASP A 18 -13.69 0.62 -7.20
N ASN A 19 -13.17 -0.06 -6.16
CA ASN A 19 -13.80 -0.16 -4.84
C ASN A 19 -13.01 0.64 -3.79
N PRO A 20 -13.10 1.99 -3.78
CA PRO A 20 -12.29 2.83 -2.88
C PRO A 20 -12.66 2.68 -1.40
N ASP A 21 -13.90 2.27 -1.10
CA ASP A 21 -14.38 2.09 0.28
C ASP A 21 -13.78 0.83 0.94
N ASP A 22 -13.29 -0.12 0.14
CA ASP A 22 -12.65 -1.36 0.59
C ASP A 22 -11.12 -1.21 0.77
N VAL A 23 -10.58 -0.01 0.52
CA VAL A 23 -9.16 0.26 0.75
C VAL A 23 -8.91 0.50 2.23
N ARG A 24 -8.05 -0.34 2.83
CA ARG A 24 -7.52 -0.14 4.18
C ARG A 24 -6.01 -0.20 4.16
N VAL A 25 -5.36 0.69 4.90
CA VAL A 25 -3.90 0.75 4.95
C VAL A 25 -3.44 0.74 6.40
N ASP A 26 -2.57 -0.21 6.73
CA ASP A 26 -2.06 -0.39 8.08
C ASP A 26 -0.53 -0.36 8.11
N MET A 27 0.05 0.19 9.18
CA MET A 27 1.48 0.11 9.43
C MET A 27 1.78 -0.94 10.50
N VAL A 28 2.22 -2.11 10.07
CA VAL A 28 2.59 -3.22 10.95
C VAL A 28 4.09 -3.14 11.26
N THR A 29 4.43 -3.19 12.55
CA THR A 29 5.82 -3.25 13.01
C THR A 29 6.10 -4.62 13.61
N ASN A 30 7.07 -5.35 13.06
CA ASN A 30 7.47 -6.66 13.54
C ASN A 30 9.00 -6.77 13.63
N ARG A 31 9.50 -7.97 14.00
CA ARG A 31 10.93 -8.26 14.11
C ARG A 31 11.72 -8.05 12.80
N ARG A 32 11.05 -8.04 11.64
CA ARG A 32 11.64 -7.85 10.29
C ARG A 32 11.57 -6.38 9.82
N GLY A 33 11.01 -5.48 10.63
CA GLY A 33 10.91 -4.06 10.34
C GLY A 33 9.47 -3.56 10.25
N ARG A 34 9.29 -2.44 9.55
CA ARG A 34 7.99 -1.80 9.32
C ARG A 34 7.45 -2.20 7.95
N THR A 35 6.21 -2.64 7.90
CA THR A 35 5.49 -2.95 6.67
C THR A 35 4.24 -2.08 6.60
N VAL A 36 4.01 -1.46 5.45
CA VAL A 36 2.72 -0.88 5.10
C VAL A 36 1.94 -1.95 4.35
N GLU A 37 0.85 -2.41 4.95
CA GLU A 37 -0.06 -3.37 4.36
C GLU A 37 -1.22 -2.61 3.73
N VAL A 38 -1.45 -2.84 2.44
CA VAL A 38 -2.51 -2.22 1.66
C VAL A 38 -3.52 -3.32 1.33
N HIS A 39 -4.63 -3.30 2.04
CA HIS A 39 -5.75 -4.21 1.84
C HIS A 39 -6.70 -3.59 0.82
N VAL A 40 -7.04 -4.35 -0.23
CA VAL A 40 -7.96 -3.93 -1.27
C VAL A 40 -8.92 -5.05 -1.66
N HIS A 41 -10.03 -4.67 -2.28
CA HIS A 41 -10.94 -5.64 -2.89
C HIS A 41 -10.17 -6.56 -3.88
N PRO A 42 -10.46 -7.87 -3.94
CA PRO A 42 -9.72 -8.82 -4.78
C PRO A 42 -9.66 -8.43 -6.27
N GLU A 43 -10.75 -7.85 -6.79
CA GLU A 43 -10.82 -7.38 -8.19
C GLU A 43 -9.89 -6.18 -8.49
N ASP A 44 -9.46 -5.47 -7.46
CA ASP A 44 -8.59 -4.30 -7.58
C ASP A 44 -7.10 -4.61 -7.39
N LEU A 45 -6.77 -5.80 -6.88
CA LEU A 45 -5.39 -6.24 -6.65
C LEU A 45 -4.50 -6.05 -7.89
N GLY A 46 -5.01 -6.47 -9.06
CA GLY A 46 -4.30 -6.34 -10.33
C GLY A 46 -3.98 -4.89 -10.72
N LYS A 47 -4.87 -3.94 -10.37
CA LYS A 47 -4.69 -2.50 -10.65
C LYS A 47 -3.63 -1.88 -9.76
N VAL A 48 -3.66 -2.23 -8.47
CA VAL A 48 -2.69 -1.74 -7.48
C VAL A 48 -1.29 -2.29 -7.73
N ILE A 49 -1.18 -3.56 -8.14
CA ILE A 49 0.11 -4.12 -8.57
C ILE A 49 0.57 -3.43 -9.86
N GLY A 50 -0.34 -3.30 -10.83
CA GLY A 50 -0.08 -2.71 -12.14
C GLY A 50 0.77 -3.61 -13.05
N ARG A 51 0.78 -3.31 -14.35
CA ARG A 51 1.50 -4.12 -15.35
C ARG A 51 2.99 -4.22 -15.02
N GLY A 52 3.48 -5.45 -14.80
CA GLY A 52 4.87 -5.70 -14.41
C GLY A 52 5.24 -5.15 -13.04
N GLY A 53 4.27 -4.93 -12.15
CA GLY A 53 4.51 -4.42 -10.79
C GLY A 53 4.87 -2.93 -10.73
N ARG A 54 4.65 -2.15 -11.80
CA ARG A 54 5.07 -0.75 -11.87
C ARG A 54 4.36 0.14 -10.84
N THR A 55 3.06 -0.04 -10.65
CA THR A 55 2.29 0.75 -9.68
C THR A 55 2.75 0.44 -8.25
N ALA A 56 2.89 -0.84 -7.90
CA ALA A 56 3.46 -1.25 -6.62
C ALA A 56 4.90 -0.73 -6.39
N THR A 57 5.71 -0.66 -7.45
CA THR A 57 7.08 -0.11 -7.38
C THR A 57 7.08 1.40 -7.14
N ALA A 58 6.16 2.13 -7.76
CA ALA A 58 5.98 3.56 -7.52
C ALA A 58 5.54 3.83 -6.07
N LEU A 59 4.58 3.07 -5.56
CA LEU A 59 4.14 3.14 -4.16
C LEU A 59 5.30 2.89 -3.19
N ARG A 60 6.13 1.86 -3.43
CA ARG A 60 7.33 1.58 -2.61
C ARG A 60 8.33 2.73 -2.60
N THR A 61 8.55 3.35 -3.76
CA THR A 61 9.44 4.52 -3.88
C THR A 61 8.91 5.70 -3.06
N LEU A 62 7.61 5.96 -3.14
CA LEU A 62 6.96 7.04 -2.41
C LEU A 62 7.01 6.81 -0.90
N VAL A 63 6.68 5.61 -0.44
CA VAL A 63 6.78 5.22 0.97
C VAL A 63 8.20 5.37 1.50
N ALA A 64 9.21 4.95 0.72
CA ALA A 64 10.61 5.12 1.10
C ALA A 64 11.03 6.59 1.18
N GLY A 65 10.49 7.46 0.31
CA GLY A 65 10.75 8.90 0.31
C GLY A 65 10.13 9.63 1.50
N ILE A 66 8.90 9.26 1.88
CA ILE A 66 8.15 9.92 2.97
C ILE A 66 8.49 9.34 4.35
N GLY A 67 8.48 8.01 4.47
CA GLY A 67 8.63 7.30 5.74
C GLY A 67 10.08 6.87 6.07
N GLY A 68 11.00 7.07 5.13
CA GLY A 68 12.40 6.70 5.24
C GLY A 68 12.70 5.27 4.82
N ARG A 69 13.99 4.91 4.84
CA ARG A 69 14.47 3.60 4.41
C ARG A 69 13.96 2.47 5.32
N GLY A 70 13.83 1.27 4.76
CA GLY A 70 13.49 0.06 5.50
C GLY A 70 12.00 -0.15 5.80
N ILE A 71 11.11 0.65 5.19
CA ILE A 71 9.68 0.36 5.17
C ILE A 71 9.37 -0.47 3.93
N ARG A 72 8.70 -1.61 4.13
CA ARG A 72 8.21 -2.48 3.06
C ARG A 72 6.77 -2.13 2.72
N VAL A 73 6.34 -2.42 1.50
CA VAL A 73 4.93 -2.28 1.09
C VAL A 73 4.47 -3.63 0.59
N ASP A 74 3.39 -4.10 1.21
CA ASP A 74 2.67 -5.31 0.83
C ASP A 74 1.26 -4.96 0.38
N VAL A 75 0.78 -5.64 -0.66
CA VAL A 75 -0.57 -5.43 -1.20
C VAL A 75 -1.29 -6.76 -1.08
N VAL A 76 -2.37 -6.77 -0.31
CA VAL A 76 -3.10 -7.96 0.10
C VAL A 76 -4.54 -7.80 -0.38
N ASP A 77 -5.14 -8.88 -0.88
CA ASP A 77 -6.58 -8.92 -1.10
C ASP A 77 -7.31 -9.22 0.21
N THR A 78 -8.54 -8.73 0.35
CA THR A 78 -9.32 -8.88 1.60
C THR A 78 -9.84 -10.30 1.87
N ASP A 79 -9.56 -11.27 1.00
CA ASP A 79 -9.99 -12.66 1.16
C ASP A 79 -8.96 -13.52 1.95
N GLN A 80 -7.81 -12.95 2.36
CA GLN A 80 -6.76 -13.59 3.17
C GLN A 80 -6.54 -12.99 4.55
#